data_AF-X1BXN9-F1
#
_entry.id   AF-X1BXN9-F1
#
_cell.length_a   1.000
_cell.length_b   1.000
_cell.length_c   1.000
_cell.angle_alpha   90.00
_cell.angle_beta   90.00
_cell.angle_gamma   90.00
#
_symmetry.space_group_name_H-M   'P 1'
#
loop_
_entity.id
_entity.type
_entity.pdbx_description
1 polymer ?
#
loop_
_entity_poly.entity_id
_entity_poly.type
_entity_poly.pdbx_seq_one_letter_code
_entity_poly.pdbx_strand_id
1 'polypeptide(L)' 'FTNNNHIFLYNMGFDPDYISLSPGIITIAMDIKSAITDGARWYDFLRGDERYKFNLGAKERYTRRLKR' A
#
# COMPACT_ATOMS: atom_id res chain seq x y z
N PHE A 1 -1.16 -8.04 -5.36
CA PHE A 1 -1.51 -8.36 -6.77
C PHE A 1 -0.63 -7.52 -7.69
N THR A 2 -0.19 -8.06 -8.84
CA THR A 2 0.74 -7.36 -9.75
C THR A 2 0.13 -7.20 -11.14
N ASN A 3 0.26 -6.03 -11.76
CA ASN A 3 -0.16 -5.78 -13.15
C ASN A 3 0.59 -4.57 -13.74
N ASN A 4 1.15 -4.67 -14.95
CA ASN A 4 1.82 -3.58 -15.69
C ASN A 4 2.70 -2.66 -14.82
N ASN A 5 3.68 -3.23 -14.10
CA ASN A 5 4.61 -2.54 -13.19
C ASN A 5 3.95 -1.84 -11.98
N HIS A 6 2.71 -2.22 -11.65
CA HIS A 6 2.02 -1.79 -10.44
C HIS A 6 1.88 -2.97 -9.48
N ILE A 7 2.13 -2.71 -8.22
CA ILE A 7 1.75 -3.56 -7.10
C ILE A 7 0.49 -2.97 -6.48
N PHE A 8 -0.49 -3.83 -6.18
CA PHE A 8 -1.73 -3.46 -5.52
C PHE A 8 -1.82 -4.21 -4.18
N LEU A 9 -1.87 -3.45 -3.09
CA LEU A 9 -2.07 -3.98 -1.74
C LEU A 9 -3.56 -4.31 -1.55
N TYR A 10 -3.98 -5.45 -2.09
CA TYR A 10 -5.39 -5.85 -2.10
C TYR A 10 -5.89 -6.33 -0.74
N ASN A 11 -5.12 -7.22 -0.11
CA ASN A 11 -5.41 -7.75 1.20
C ASN A 11 -4.17 -7.64 2.07
N MET A 12 -4.39 -7.28 3.32
CA MET A 12 -3.41 -7.33 4.39
C MET A 12 -4.10 -7.78 5.65
N GLY A 13 -3.40 -8.58 6.44
CA GLY A 13 -3.80 -8.96 7.78
C GLY A 13 -2.57 -9.09 8.66
N PHE A 14 -2.78 -8.97 9.96
CA PHE A 14 -1.78 -9.25 10.97
C PHE A 14 -2.50 -9.83 12.19
N ASP A 15 -1.75 -10.56 13.02
CA ASP A 15 -2.26 -11.06 14.29
C ASP A 15 -2.47 -9.89 15.27
N PRO A 16 -3.71 -9.63 15.74
CA PRO A 16 -4.01 -8.53 16.65
C PRO A 16 -3.22 -8.56 17.96
N ASP A 17 -2.80 -9.74 18.42
CA ASP A 17 -2.02 -9.89 19.66
C ASP A 17 -0.66 -9.18 19.59
N TYR A 18 -0.18 -8.89 18.37
CA TYR A 18 1.10 -8.23 18.10
C TYR A 18 0.95 -6.77 17.65
N ILE A 19 -0.23 -6.15 17.79
CA ILE A 19 -0.49 -4.79 17.30
C ILE A 19 0.51 -3.75 17.83
N SER A 20 1.00 -3.92 19.07
CA SER A 20 2.00 -3.05 19.70
C SER A 20 3.32 -2.98 18.95
N LEU A 21 3.66 -4.01 18.18
CA LEU A 21 4.86 -4.08 17.35
C LEU A 21 4.68 -3.48 15.96
N SER A 22 3.46 -3.00 15.63
CA SER A 22 3.10 -2.49 14.31
C SER A 22 3.42 -3.43 13.14
N PRO A 23 3.10 -4.74 13.21
CA PRO A 23 3.48 -5.74 12.21
C PRO A 23 2.97 -5.41 10.80
N GLY A 24 1.78 -4.79 10.69
CA GLY A 24 1.25 -4.33 9.42
C GLY A 24 2.17 -3.31 8.72
N ILE A 25 2.68 -2.31 9.43
CA ILE A 25 3.55 -1.27 8.86
C ILE A 25 4.88 -1.86 8.42
N ILE A 26 5.49 -2.72 9.25
CA ILE A 26 6.76 -3.39 8.90
C ILE A 26 6.57 -4.26 7.66
N THR A 27 5.46 -4.99 7.57
CA THR A 27 5.12 -5.81 6.40
C THR A 27 5.01 -4.96 5.14
N ILE A 28 4.30 -3.82 5.19
CA ILE A 28 4.19 -2.89 4.06
C ILE A 28 5.56 -2.36 3.65
N ALA A 29 6.39 -1.95 4.61
CA ALA A 29 7.71 -1.38 4.31
C ALA A 29 8.62 -2.40 3.60
N MET A 30 8.56 -3.67 4.03
CA MET A 30 9.30 -4.76 3.37
C MET A 30 8.74 -5.05 1.97
N ASP A 31 7.42 -5.04 1.80
CA ASP A 31 6.78 -5.28 0.50
C ASP A 31 7.11 -4.16 -0.51
N ILE A 32 7.07 -2.90 -0.08
CA ILE A 32 7.51 -1.75 -0.90
C ILE A 32 8.98 -1.91 -1.31
N LYS A 33 9.84 -2.33 -0.38
CA LYS A 33 11.26 -2.57 -0.69
C LYS A 33 11.44 -3.67 -1.74
N SER A 34 10.68 -4.76 -1.64
CA SER A 34 10.68 -5.83 -2.66
C SER A 34 10.20 -5.29 -4.00
N ALA A 35 9.07 -4.58 -4.02
CA ALA A 35 8.51 -3.98 -5.22
C ALA A 35 9.52 -3.08 -5.97
N ILE A 36 10.25 -2.25 -5.23
CA ILE A 36 11.31 -1.39 -5.80
C ILE A 36 12.43 -2.24 -6.40
N THR A 37 12.87 -3.29 -5.68
CA THR A 37 13.92 -4.20 -6.13
C THR A 37 13.51 -4.94 -7.40
N ASP A 38 12.23 -5.31 -7.50
CA ASP A 38 11.65 -5.99 -8.66
C ASP A 38 11.31 -5.04 -9.82
N GLY A 39 11.66 -3.75 -9.71
CA GLY A 39 11.47 -2.76 -10.77
C GLY A 39 10.02 -2.26 -10.92
N ALA A 40 9.16 -2.48 -9.93
CA ALA A 40 7.82 -1.90 -9.93
C ALA A 40 7.91 -0.36 -9.87
N ARG A 41 7.08 0.30 -10.67
CA ARG A 41 7.05 1.77 -10.75
C ARG A 41 6.00 2.37 -9.81
N TRP A 42 5.00 1.59 -9.46
CA TRP A 42 3.87 2.05 -8.65
C TRP A 42 3.52 1.03 -7.58
N TYR A 43 3.27 1.54 -6.39
CA TYR A 43 2.71 0.78 -5.28
C TYR A 43 1.38 1.44 -4.88
N ASP A 44 0.28 0.74 -5.11
CA ASP A 44 -1.07 1.24 -4.99
C ASP A 44 -1.72 0.65 -3.72
N PHE A 45 -1.99 1.52 -2.75
CA PHE A 45 -2.65 1.20 -1.50
C PHE A 45 -4.17 1.01 -1.63
N LEU A 46 -4.69 1.09 -2.85
CA LEU A 46 -6.10 1.06 -3.18
C LEU A 46 -6.88 2.21 -2.52
N ARG A 47 -8.14 1.97 -2.19
CA ARG A 47 -9.07 2.97 -1.65
C ARG A 47 -8.82 3.19 -0.16
N GLY A 48 -9.29 4.32 0.34
CA GLY A 48 -9.19 4.71 1.73
C GLY A 48 -8.17 5.83 1.95
N ASP A 49 -8.38 6.58 3.02
CA ASP A 49 -7.64 7.76 3.45
C ASP A 49 -6.86 7.50 4.75
N GLU A 50 -6.51 6.23 5.01
CA GLU A 50 -5.79 5.84 6.21
C GLU A 50 -4.44 6.56 6.28
N ARG A 51 -4.23 7.31 7.38
CA ARG A 51 -3.08 8.21 7.56
C ARG A 51 -1.71 7.58 7.30
N TYR A 52 -1.54 6.29 7.63
CA TYR A 52 -0.27 5.61 7.43
C TYR A 52 0.15 5.54 5.96
N LYS A 53 -0.80 5.51 5.01
CA LYS A 53 -0.52 5.51 3.56
C LYS A 53 0.25 6.77 3.17
N PHE A 54 -0.22 7.92 3.66
CA PHE A 54 0.42 9.22 3.44
C PHE A 54 1.75 9.35 4.17
N ASN A 55 1.87 8.80 5.39
CA ASN A 55 3.15 8.73 6.10
C ASN A 55 4.20 7.92 5.32
N LEU A 56 3.77 6.94 4.52
CA LEU A 56 4.62 6.16 3.62
C LEU A 56 4.80 6.82 2.23
N GLY A 57 4.35 8.07 2.05
CA GLY A 57 4.54 8.84 0.82
C GLY A 57 3.48 8.63 -0.25
N ALA A 58 2.36 7.95 0.06
CA ALA A 58 1.26 7.84 -0.87
C ALA A 58 0.67 9.22 -1.21
N LYS A 59 0.18 9.35 -2.44
CA LYS A 59 -0.56 10.52 -2.92
C LYS A 59 -1.94 10.07 -3.36
N GLU A 60 -2.95 10.90 -3.11
CA GLU A 60 -4.31 10.60 -3.52
C GLU A 60 -4.42 10.45 -5.05
N ARG A 61 -5.16 9.44 -5.48
CA ARG A 61 -5.47 9.19 -6.89
C ARG A 61 -6.89 8.69 -7.03
N TYR A 62 -7.64 9.26 -7.97
CA TYR A 62 -9.00 8.82 -8.29
C TYR A 62 -8.98 7.90 -9.51
N THR A 63 -9.60 6.72 -9.39
CA THR A 63 -9.74 5.78 -10.52
C THR A 63 -10.69 6.35 -11.60
N ARG A 64 -11.82 6.90 -11.15
CA ARG A 64 -12.81 7.60 -11.97
C ARG A 64 -13.28 8.80 -11.16
N ARG A 65 -13.15 10.01 -11.70
CA ARG A 65 -13.74 11.22 -11.10
C ARG A 65 -15.07 11.47 -11.78
N LEU A 66 -16.17 11.25 -11.05
CA LEU A 66 -17.50 11.66 -11.52
C LEU A 66 -17.55 13.18 -11.45
N LYS A 67 -17.72 13.84 -12.61
CA LYS A 67 -18.06 15.26 -12.64
C LYS A 67 -19.55 15.38 -12.31
N ARG A 68 -19.89 16.26 -11.37
CA ARG A 68 -21.27 16.72 -11.20
C ARG A 68 -21.66 17.59 -12.38
#